data_AF-A0A6B3DLC8-F1
#
_entry.id   AF-A0A6B3DLC8-F1
#
_cell.length_a   1.000
_cell.length_b   1.000
_cell.length_c   1.000
_cell.angle_alpha   90.00
_cell.angle_beta   90.00
_cell.angle_gamma   90.00
#
_symmetry.space_group_name_H-M   'P 1'
#
loop_
_entity.id
_entity.type
_entity.pdbx_description
1 polymer ?
#
loop_
_entity_poly.entity_id
_entity_poly.type
_entity_poly.pdbx_seq_one_letter_code
_entity_poly.pdbx_strand_id
1 'polypeptide(L)' 'MSSSRHFIKPATDEQLKAEIKADVAASRKAQQELMSAGQYRMAARMGEDADEALDELNAVNNGTWKPRHV' A
#
# COMPACT_ATOMS: atom_id res chain seq x y z
N MET A 1 -1.57 -7.60 -3.50
CA MET A 1 -2.49 -7.24 -4.60
C MET A 1 -2.08 -5.85 -5.07
N SER A 2 -1.04 -5.76 -5.89
CA SER A 2 -0.64 -4.48 -6.47
C SER A 2 -1.46 -4.26 -7.75
N SER A 3 -1.86 -3.01 -7.97
CA SER A 3 -2.08 -2.46 -9.31
C SER A 3 -3.49 -2.47 -9.92
N SER A 4 -4.47 -1.92 -9.21
CA SER A 4 -5.65 -1.30 -9.85
C SER A 4 -5.60 0.23 -9.82
N ARG A 5 -4.84 0.81 -8.88
CA ARG A 5 -4.72 2.26 -8.66
C ARG A 5 -4.06 3.03 -9.80
N HIS A 6 -3.23 2.32 -10.57
CA HIS A 6 -2.45 2.88 -11.67
C HIS A 6 -3.21 2.87 -13.00
N PHE A 7 -4.36 2.16 -13.10
CA PHE A 7 -4.96 1.82 -14.40
C PHE A 7 -6.43 2.23 -14.61
N ILE A 8 -7.21 2.53 -13.57
CA ILE A 8 -8.68 2.72 -13.75
C ILE A 8 -9.18 4.04 -13.16
N LYS A 9 -9.37 5.03 -14.06
CA LYS A 9 -10.09 6.31 -13.88
C LYS A 9 -9.56 7.22 -12.75
N PRO A 10 -9.84 8.54 -12.77
CA PRO A 10 -9.52 9.40 -11.64
C PRO A 10 -10.44 9.01 -10.47
N ALA A 11 -9.98 8.08 -9.63
CA ALA A 11 -10.54 7.87 -8.31
C ALA A 11 -10.48 9.22 -7.56
N THR A 12 -11.53 9.57 -6.82
CA THR A 12 -11.47 10.77 -5.97
C THR A 12 -10.39 10.57 -4.91
N ASP A 13 -9.79 11.66 -4.41
CA ASP A 13 -8.76 11.58 -3.34
C ASP A 13 -9.24 10.74 -2.14
N GLU A 14 -10.54 10.77 -1.83
CA GLU A 14 -11.13 9.95 -0.77
C GLU A 14 -11.08 8.45 -1.09
N GLN A 15 -11.41 8.06 -2.32
CA GLN A 15 -11.32 6.68 -2.78
C GLN A 15 -9.88 6.20 -2.78
N LEU A 16 -8.96 7.03 -3.29
CA LEU A 16 -7.53 6.73 -3.30
C LEU A 16 -6.99 6.50 -1.88
N LYS A 17 -7.33 7.38 -0.93
CA LYS A 17 -6.95 7.21 0.49
C LYS A 17 -7.55 5.95 1.11
N ALA A 18 -8.80 5.64 0.80
CA ALA A 18 -9.49 4.45 1.32
C ALA A 18 -8.81 3.17 0.81
N GLU A 19 -8.46 3.12 -0.47
CA GLU A 19 -7.74 2.01 -1.05
C GLU A 19 -6.35 1.86 -0.43
N ILE A 20 -5.55 2.93 -0.36
CA ILE A 20 -4.19 2.89 0.22
C ILE A 20 -4.23 2.34 1.65
N LYS A 21 -5.20 2.77 2.46
CA LYS A 21 -5.40 2.22 3.82
C LYS A 21 -5.72 0.73 3.81
N ALA A 22 -6.51 0.26 2.85
CA ALA A 22 -6.82 -1.17 2.71
C ALA A 22 -5.57 -1.99 2.37
N ASP A 23 -4.67 -1.47 1.53
CA ASP A 23 -3.40 -2.14 1.20
C ASP A 23 -2.44 -2.20 2.38
N VAL A 24 -2.32 -1.11 3.14
CA VAL A 24 -1.52 -1.10 4.37
C VAL A 24 -2.04 -2.16 5.34
N ALA A 25 -3.36 -2.24 5.54
CA ALA A 25 -3.96 -3.24 6.41
C ALA A 25 -3.72 -4.67 5.91
N ALA A 26 -3.87 -4.91 4.61
CA ALA A 26 -3.61 -6.21 3.99
C ALA A 26 -2.14 -6.62 4.11
N SER A 27 -1.21 -5.69 3.86
CA SER A 27 0.23 -5.93 3.92
C SER A 27 0.70 -6.19 5.35
N ARG A 28 0.18 -5.45 6.34
CA ARG A 28 0.45 -5.70 7.77
C ARG A 28 -0.11 -7.04 8.22
N LYS A 29 -1.30 -7.43 7.74
CA LYS A 29 -1.87 -8.75 8.04
C LYS A 29 -1.01 -9.87 7.44
N ALA A 30 -0.64 -9.75 6.17
CA ALA A 30 0.26 -10.69 5.50
C ALA A 30 1.62 -10.77 6.20
N GLN A 31 2.17 -9.63 6.65
CA GLN A 31 3.40 -9.58 7.45
C GLN A 31 3.27 -10.44 8.72
N GLN A 32 2.19 -10.29 9.48
CA GLN A 32 1.96 -11.07 10.71
C GLN A 32 1.79 -12.57 10.41
N GLU A 33 1.07 -12.94 9.37
CA GLU A 33 0.89 -14.32 8.93
C GLU A 33 2.21 -14.96 8.47
N LEU A 34 3.06 -14.20 7.77
CA LEU A 34 4.38 -14.66 7.36
C LEU A 34 5.33 -14.79 8.55
N MET A 35 5.25 -13.88 9.54
CA MET A 35 6.02 -14.00 10.78
C MET A 35 5.62 -15.23 11.58
N SER A 36 4.32 -15.52 11.71
CA SER A 36 3.85 -16.72 12.42
C SER A 36 4.19 -18.02 11.69
N ALA A 37 4.29 -17.98 10.36
CA ALA A 37 4.81 -19.07 9.53
C ALA A 37 6.34 -19.19 9.53
N GLY A 38 7.07 -18.33 10.24
CA GLY A 38 8.55 -18.31 10.30
C GLY A 38 9.23 -17.74 9.05
N GLN A 39 8.48 -17.15 8.12
CA GLN A 39 8.97 -16.56 6.87
C GLN A 39 9.37 -15.08 7.03
N TYR A 40 10.29 -14.80 7.97
CA TYR A 40 10.67 -13.43 8.34
C TYR A 40 11.19 -12.57 7.19
N ARG A 41 11.87 -13.16 6.19
CA ARG A 41 12.35 -12.42 5.02
C ARG A 41 11.21 -11.91 4.14
N MET A 42 10.15 -12.70 3.98
CA MET A 42 8.96 -12.27 3.24
C MET A 42 8.14 -11.29 4.07
N ALA A 43 8.07 -11.50 5.39
CA ALA A 43 7.44 -10.55 6.30
C ALA A 43 8.13 -9.17 6.30
N ALA A 44 9.47 -9.13 6.16
CA ALA A 44 10.21 -7.87 6.02
C ALA A 44 9.80 -7.12 4.74
N ARG A 45 9.71 -7.83 3.60
CA ARG A 45 9.22 -7.25 2.34
C ARG A 45 7.80 -6.72 2.44
N MET A 46 6.90 -7.46 3.08
CA MET A 46 5.53 -6.96 3.32
C MET A 46 5.50 -5.73 4.25
N GLY A 47 6.48 -5.60 5.14
CA GLY A 47 6.69 -4.40 5.93
C GLY A 47 7.12 -3.21 5.07
N GLU A 48 8.08 -3.42 4.18
CA GLU A 48 8.52 -2.41 3.19
C GLU A 48 7.36 -1.96 2.30
N ASP A 49 6.55 -2.89 1.78
CA ASP A 49 5.36 -2.61 0.96
C ASP A 49 4.32 -1.77 1.76
N ALA A 50 4.15 -2.07 3.05
CA ALA A 50 3.24 -1.30 3.91
C ALA A 50 3.75 0.12 4.18
N ASP A 51 5.06 0.29 4.33
CA ASP A 51 5.68 1.60 4.56
C ASP A 51 5.63 2.44 3.28
N GLU A 52 5.85 1.85 2.10
CA GLU A 52 5.68 2.53 0.81
C GLU A 52 4.23 3.02 0.61
N ALA A 53 3.24 2.17 0.94
CA ALA A 53 1.84 2.58 0.88
C ALA A 53 1.50 3.72 1.87
N LEU A 54 2.14 3.76 3.04
CA LEU A 54 1.98 4.88 3.98
C LEU A 54 2.60 6.18 3.43
N ASP A 55 3.74 6.10 2.77
CA ASP A 55 4.36 7.24 2.10
C ASP A 55 3.46 7.76 0.96
N GLU A 56 2.82 6.86 0.21
CA GLU A 56 1.81 7.25 -0.78
C GLU A 56 0.62 7.96 -0.13
N LEU A 57 0.10 7.45 0.99
CA LEU A 57 -1.00 8.10 1.71
C LEU A 57 -0.63 9.53 2.14
N ASN A 58 0.59 9.70 2.63
CA ASN A 58 1.13 11.01 3.01
C ASN A 58 1.27 11.93 1.79
N ALA A 59 1.73 11.41 0.66
CA ALA A 59 1.80 12.18 -0.59
C ALA A 59 0.41 12.62 -1.06
N VAL A 60 -0.63 11.78 -0.93
CA VAL A 60 -2.01 12.15 -1.31
C VAL A 60 -2.52 13.24 -0.37
N ASN A 61 -2.29 13.11 0.94
CA ASN A 61 -2.67 14.13 1.91
C ASN A 61 -1.97 15.48 1.68
N ASN A 62 -0.73 15.46 1.19
CA ASN A 62 0.05 16.66 0.88
C ASN A 62 -0.22 17.22 -0.52
N GLY A 63 -1.08 16.58 -1.33
CA GLY A 63 -1.33 16.95 -2.73
C GLY A 63 -0.11 16.79 -3.63
N THR A 64 0.92 16.08 -3.20
CA THR A 64 2.16 15.81 -3.95
C THR A 64 2.16 14.44 -4.62
N TRP A 65 1.09 13.66 -4.42
CA TRP A 65 0.96 12.33 -4.99
C TRP A 65 0.93 12.37 -6.52
N LYS A 66 1.69 11.45 -7.11
CA LYS A 66 1.72 11.21 -8.55
C LYS A 66 1.69 9.69 -8.75
N PRO A 67 1.03 9.20 -9.82
CA PRO A 67 1.08 7.78 -10.16
C PRO A 67 2.53 7.36 -10.37
N ARG A 68 3.04 6.45 -9.54
CA ARG A 68 4.32 5.77 -9.81
C ARG A 68 4.07 4.71 -10.88
N HIS A 69 4.67 4.91 -12.04
CA HIS A 69 4.64 4.06 -13.25
C HIS A 69 3.40 4.18 -14.16
N VAL A 70 3.70 4.35 -15.46
CA VAL A 70 2.83 4.24 -16.65
C VAL A 70 3.28 3.01 -17.43
#